data_AF-C0ZGP7-F1
#
_entry.id   AF-C0ZGP7-F1
#
_cell.length_a   1.000
_cell.length_b   1.000
_cell.length_c   1.000
_cell.angle_alpha   90.00
_cell.angle_beta   90.00
_cell.angle_gamma   90.00
#
_symmetry.space_group_name_H-M   'P 1'
#
loop_
_entity.id
_entity.type
_entity.pdbx_description
1 polymer ?
#
loop_
_entity_poly.entity_id
_entity_poly.type
_entity_poly.pdbx_seq_one_letter_code
_entity_poly.pdbx_strand_id
1 'polypeptide(L)'
;MLGMIVLVTGCQQEPTKLITSENTGQTTETAAKPSPTPPVTPNQETEKEPTSEPIPVSSPNTTVPTNQPVEEQRKEPLSPYQVLNKIREIEKVKGGTYQGEWKEDEYTFHLPDKDGDGRNARYYERSTHHVKVLGKDGLKDFYHLFDPATYPQTTLEAKSIQVNPETRQKMDKIEQKLYTNEDIFHAEWSPNFQAVAYYKGTTEEGQAYIWKVGNDSPSPIKEAVIDRYFFTWSPDSEYLLLDTGTSRHRGGQIYQVANDKMSEPFSYISQFHFSPDSRWAAFSLSSGRVAKEKYGMEDEDTEDIWLYDLATMKQKKLLQADDHTDYFPLEWKSETELLYWKKDYQKNTEEELTLTIPQR
;
A
#
# COMPACT_ATOMS: atom_id res chain seq x y z
N MET A 1 -61.48 28.15 18.36
CA MET A 1 -60.35 28.66 19.15
C MET A 1 -59.79 27.48 19.95
N LEU A 2 -58.83 26.76 19.38
CA LEU A 2 -58.12 25.66 20.04
C LEU A 2 -56.64 25.99 19.90
N GLY A 3 -56.00 26.34 21.02
CA GLY A 3 -54.56 26.63 21.07
C GLY A 3 -53.78 25.34 21.24
N MET A 4 -52.88 25.05 20.30
CA MET A 4 -51.84 24.04 20.48
C MET A 4 -50.66 24.68 21.23
N ILE A 5 -50.28 24.06 22.34
CA ILE A 5 -49.03 24.34 23.06
C ILE A 5 -48.01 23.31 22.54
N VAL A 6 -46.94 23.79 21.91
CA VAL A 6 -45.79 22.97 21.52
C VAL A 6 -44.75 23.08 22.64
N LEU A 7 -44.47 21.95 23.29
CA LEU A 7 -43.37 21.82 24.25
C LEU A 7 -42.09 21.47 23.47
N VAL A 8 -41.13 22.40 23.48
CA VAL A 8 -39.77 22.17 22.98
C VAL A 8 -38.92 21.70 24.16
N THR A 9 -38.61 20.41 24.21
CA THR A 9 -37.63 19.85 25.14
C THR A 9 -36.23 20.08 24.59
N GLY A 10 -35.47 20.96 25.25
CA GLY A 10 -34.06 21.20 24.95
C GLY A 10 -33.20 20.04 25.44
N CYS A 11 -32.41 19.44 24.54
CA CYS A 11 -31.33 18.54 24.90
C CYS A 11 -30.18 19.38 25.48
N GLN A 12 -29.88 19.20 26.76
CA GLN A 12 -28.63 19.66 27.36
C GLN A 12 -27.49 18.80 26.79
N GLN A 13 -26.55 19.42 26.08
CA GLN A 13 -25.25 18.81 25.80
C GLN A 13 -24.44 18.81 27.09
N GLU A 14 -24.04 17.62 27.53
CA GLU A 14 -23.05 17.48 28.61
C GLU A 14 -21.68 17.98 28.13
N PRO A 15 -20.91 18.67 28.99
CA PRO A 15 -19.58 19.12 28.63
C PRO A 15 -18.62 17.93 28.50
N THR A 16 -18.04 17.78 27.31
CA THR A 16 -16.96 16.83 27.04
C THR A 16 -15.77 17.13 27.94
N LYS A 17 -15.45 16.20 28.86
CA LYS A 17 -14.21 16.25 29.64
C LYS A 17 -13.02 16.18 28.69
N LEU A 18 -12.19 17.21 28.68
CA LEU A 18 -10.85 17.17 28.07
C LEU A 18 -10.04 16.06 28.74
N ILE A 19 -9.46 15.17 27.91
CA ILE A 19 -8.48 14.19 28.34
C ILE A 19 -7.15 14.93 28.45
N THR A 20 -6.64 15.10 29.66
CA THR A 20 -5.33 15.68 29.92
C THR A 20 -4.26 14.63 29.65
N SER A 21 -3.40 14.86 28.66
CA SER A 21 -2.18 14.08 28.46
C SER A 21 -1.10 14.61 29.43
N GLU A 22 -0.79 13.88 30.49
CA GLU A 22 0.46 14.07 31.23
C GLU A 22 1.51 13.17 30.59
N ASN A 23 2.54 13.76 29.99
CA ASN A 23 3.78 13.03 29.74
C ASN A 23 4.98 13.91 30.09
N THR A 24 5.84 13.35 30.95
CA THR A 24 7.01 14.00 31.53
C THR A 24 8.15 13.88 30.52
N GLY A 25 8.67 15.03 30.07
CA GLY A 25 9.64 15.11 28.99
C GLY A 25 10.99 14.47 29.31
N GLN A 26 11.57 13.80 28.31
CA GLN A 26 12.99 13.51 28.23
C GLN A 26 13.51 14.04 26.89
N THR A 27 13.97 15.29 26.89
CA THR A 27 14.56 15.96 25.73
C THR A 27 15.98 15.41 25.51
N THR A 28 16.24 14.85 24.33
CA THR A 28 17.60 14.46 23.92
C THR A 28 18.07 15.42 22.83
N GLU A 29 18.86 16.43 23.20
CA GLU A 29 19.55 17.30 22.24
C GLU A 29 20.63 16.50 21.50
N THR A 30 20.50 16.38 20.18
CA THR A 30 21.57 15.84 19.32
C THR A 30 22.18 16.99 18.52
N ALA A 31 23.39 17.40 18.89
CA ALA A 31 24.16 18.40 18.17
C ALA A 31 24.76 17.82 16.87
N ALA A 32 24.46 18.45 15.74
CA ALA A 32 25.03 18.12 14.44
C ALA A 32 26.51 18.58 14.33
N LYS A 33 27.37 17.72 13.82
CA LYS A 33 28.78 18.00 13.48
C LYS A 33 28.93 17.98 11.96
N PRO A 34 29.60 18.96 11.32
CA PRO A 34 29.71 19.01 9.88
C PRO A 34 30.78 18.04 9.34
N SER A 35 30.46 17.34 8.25
CA SER A 35 31.38 16.50 7.48
C SER A 35 32.22 17.32 6.49
N PRO A 36 33.49 16.96 6.25
CA PRO A 36 34.36 17.63 5.28
C PRO A 36 34.25 17.03 3.88
N THR A 37 34.25 17.92 2.88
CA THR A 37 34.31 17.64 1.44
C THR A 37 35.69 17.10 1.00
N PRO A 38 35.78 16.09 0.11
CA PRO A 38 37.05 15.68 -0.48
C PRO A 38 37.43 16.53 -1.72
N PRO A 39 38.74 16.65 -2.03
CA PRO A 39 39.23 17.48 -3.12
C PRO A 39 39.16 16.77 -4.49
N VAL A 40 38.90 17.58 -5.51
CA VAL A 40 38.95 17.22 -6.94
C VAL A 40 40.38 17.40 -7.45
N THR A 41 40.90 16.41 -8.19
CA THR A 41 42.11 16.55 -8.99
C THR A 41 41.79 16.21 -10.46
N PRO A 42 42.20 17.04 -11.44
CA PRO A 42 41.91 16.83 -12.85
C PRO A 42 43.02 15.99 -13.51
N ASN A 43 42.70 15.24 -14.56
CA ASN A 43 43.71 14.74 -15.48
C ASN A 43 43.30 14.90 -16.94
N GLN A 44 44.30 15.33 -17.70
CA GLN A 44 44.29 15.80 -19.08
C GLN A 44 44.31 14.66 -20.11
N GLU A 45 43.90 15.04 -21.31
CA GLU A 45 44.02 14.38 -22.62
C GLU A 45 45.41 13.77 -22.89
N THR A 46 45.49 12.77 -23.79
CA THR A 46 46.14 12.89 -25.12
C THR A 46 45.97 11.60 -25.93
N GLU A 47 45.73 11.80 -27.23
CA GLU A 47 45.60 10.87 -28.37
C GLU A 47 46.71 9.82 -28.53
N LYS A 48 46.40 8.71 -29.23
CA LYS A 48 46.99 8.34 -30.54
C LYS A 48 46.55 6.95 -31.04
N GLU A 49 45.93 6.94 -32.24
CA GLU A 49 46.04 5.86 -33.24
C GLU A 49 47.40 6.00 -33.98
N PRO A 50 47.99 4.97 -34.66
CA PRO A 50 47.35 4.29 -35.80
C PRO A 50 47.71 2.81 -36.08
N THR A 51 46.82 2.20 -36.87
CA THR A 51 46.93 1.19 -37.95
C THR A 51 48.27 0.48 -38.25
N SER A 52 48.21 -0.86 -38.40
CA SER A 52 48.95 -1.60 -39.43
C SER A 52 48.30 -2.95 -39.80
N GLU A 53 48.44 -3.29 -41.07
CA GLU A 53 47.80 -4.30 -41.94
C GLU A 53 48.36 -5.76 -41.83
N PRO A 54 47.90 -6.75 -42.63
CA PRO A 54 47.68 -8.15 -42.23
C PRO A 54 48.73 -9.14 -42.75
N ILE A 55 48.74 -10.37 -42.21
CA ILE A 55 49.36 -11.57 -42.81
C ILE A 55 48.48 -12.82 -42.54
N PRO A 56 48.28 -13.71 -43.54
CA PRO A 56 47.35 -14.85 -43.49
C PRO A 56 47.99 -16.09 -42.84
N VAL A 57 47.23 -17.18 -42.64
CA VAL A 57 47.64 -18.59 -42.89
C VAL A 57 46.53 -19.60 -42.49
N SER A 58 46.13 -20.39 -43.49
CA SER A 58 45.61 -21.78 -43.54
C SER A 58 44.56 -22.33 -42.55
N SER A 59 43.49 -22.86 -43.15
CA SER A 59 42.53 -23.84 -42.62
C SER A 59 43.17 -25.16 -42.14
N PRO A 60 42.46 -25.92 -41.29
CA PRO A 60 42.00 -27.22 -41.77
C PRO A 60 40.55 -27.58 -41.40
N ASN A 61 39.99 -28.44 -42.24
CA ASN A 61 38.70 -29.11 -42.22
C ASN A 61 38.06 -29.32 -40.84
N THR A 62 36.84 -28.82 -40.67
CA THR A 62 35.91 -29.32 -39.65
C THR A 62 34.59 -29.69 -40.33
N THR A 63 34.21 -30.94 -40.12
CA THR A 63 33.00 -31.62 -40.57
C THR A 63 31.76 -30.84 -40.12
N VAL A 64 30.89 -30.51 -41.07
CA VAL A 64 29.59 -29.86 -40.82
C VAL A 64 28.64 -30.87 -40.16
N PRO A 65 28.16 -30.63 -38.92
CA PRO A 65 26.96 -31.30 -38.45
C PRO A 65 25.77 -30.59 -39.08
N THR A 66 24.90 -31.36 -39.70
CA THR A 66 23.60 -30.90 -40.20
C THR A 66 22.78 -30.36 -39.02
N ASN A 67 22.79 -29.05 -38.82
CA ASN A 67 21.86 -28.34 -37.97
C ASN A 67 20.46 -28.49 -38.59
N GLN A 68 19.67 -29.41 -38.04
CA GLN A 68 18.22 -29.26 -38.12
C GLN A 68 17.87 -27.96 -37.37
N PRO A 69 17.02 -27.08 -37.94
CA PRO A 69 16.54 -25.93 -37.20
C PRO A 69 15.76 -26.49 -36.00
N VAL A 70 16.29 -26.25 -34.80
CA VAL A 70 15.49 -26.34 -33.58
C VAL A 70 14.39 -25.32 -33.78
N GLU A 71 13.21 -25.81 -34.07
CA GLU A 71 11.99 -25.03 -34.14
C GLU A 71 11.87 -24.36 -32.77
N GLU A 72 12.27 -23.08 -32.73
CA GLU A 72 12.21 -22.23 -31.57
C GLU A 72 10.74 -22.08 -31.25
N GLN A 73 10.21 -23.04 -30.49
CA GLN A 73 8.87 -23.00 -29.94
C GLN A 73 8.79 -21.68 -29.19
N ARG A 74 8.16 -20.69 -29.83
CA ARG A 74 7.75 -19.44 -29.20
C ARG A 74 6.90 -19.85 -28.01
N LYS A 75 7.55 -19.98 -26.86
CA LYS A 75 6.88 -20.21 -25.59
C LYS A 75 5.93 -19.04 -25.43
N GLU A 76 4.65 -19.34 -25.42
CA GLU A 76 3.65 -18.33 -25.12
C GLU A 76 4.06 -17.60 -23.84
N PRO A 77 3.97 -16.26 -23.80
CA PRO A 77 4.36 -15.50 -22.62
C PRO A 77 3.52 -15.99 -21.44
N LEU A 78 4.18 -16.19 -20.28
CA LEU A 78 3.46 -16.58 -19.08
C LEU A 78 2.39 -15.54 -18.73
N SER A 79 1.22 -16.01 -18.33
CA SER A 79 0.20 -15.15 -17.71
C SER A 79 0.69 -14.63 -16.35
N PRO A 80 0.18 -13.48 -15.86
CA PRO A 80 0.51 -12.98 -14.53
C PRO A 80 0.29 -14.02 -13.42
N TYR A 81 -0.76 -14.83 -13.54
CA TYR A 81 -1.06 -15.90 -12.59
C TYR A 81 0.04 -16.99 -12.54
N GLN A 82 0.51 -17.44 -13.71
CA GLN A 82 1.59 -18.44 -13.78
C GLN A 82 2.89 -17.90 -13.17
N VAL A 83 3.21 -16.64 -13.45
CA VAL A 83 4.37 -15.96 -12.87
C VAL A 83 4.24 -15.85 -11.35
N LEU A 84 3.12 -15.35 -10.85
CA LEU A 84 2.87 -15.20 -9.41
C LEU A 84 2.98 -16.53 -8.66
N ASN A 85 2.39 -17.60 -9.22
CA ASN A 85 2.50 -18.93 -8.60
C ASN A 85 3.93 -19.45 -8.59
N LYS A 86 4.72 -19.17 -9.63
CA LYS A 86 6.12 -19.58 -9.66
C LYS A 86 6.96 -18.77 -8.67
N ILE A 87 6.71 -17.46 -8.52
CA ILE A 87 7.32 -16.63 -7.48
C ILE A 87 6.98 -17.18 -6.08
N ARG A 88 5.71 -17.52 -5.82
CA ARG A 88 5.27 -18.13 -4.55
C ARG A 88 5.98 -19.45 -4.24
N GLU A 89 6.18 -20.29 -5.26
CA GLU A 89 6.93 -21.56 -5.12
C GLU A 89 8.40 -21.30 -4.75
N ILE A 90 9.06 -20.36 -5.44
CA ILE A 90 10.48 -20.03 -5.25
C ILE A 90 10.73 -19.37 -3.89
N GLU A 91 9.99 -18.31 -3.59
CA GLU A 91 10.14 -17.53 -2.35
C GLU A 91 9.49 -18.22 -1.14
N LYS A 92 8.77 -19.34 -1.37
CA LYS A 92 8.00 -20.09 -0.35
C LYS A 92 6.99 -19.20 0.41
N VAL A 93 6.50 -18.16 -0.23
CA VAL A 93 5.51 -17.22 0.32
C VAL A 93 4.09 -17.67 -0.02
N LYS A 94 3.16 -17.40 0.90
CA LYS A 94 1.72 -17.63 0.70
C LYS A 94 1.04 -16.28 0.45
N GLY A 95 0.25 -16.19 -0.62
CA GLY A 95 -0.50 -14.97 -0.95
C GLY A 95 0.24 -14.05 -1.92
N GLY A 96 -0.21 -12.80 -1.96
CA GLY A 96 0.27 -11.78 -2.90
C GLY A 96 -0.67 -11.56 -4.08
N THR A 97 -0.59 -10.38 -4.67
CA THR A 97 -1.54 -9.86 -5.66
C THR A 97 -0.80 -9.34 -6.88
N TYR A 98 -1.36 -9.57 -8.06
CA TYR A 98 -0.92 -8.90 -9.28
C TYR A 98 -1.48 -7.48 -9.29
N GLN A 99 -0.62 -6.50 -9.51
CA GLN A 99 -0.94 -5.07 -9.47
C GLN A 99 -1.12 -4.47 -10.87
N GLY A 100 -0.91 -5.25 -11.93
CA GLY A 100 -0.96 -4.77 -13.30
C GLY A 100 0.40 -4.75 -13.99
N GLU A 101 0.40 -4.20 -15.20
CA GLU A 101 1.62 -3.95 -15.97
C GLU A 101 2.19 -2.57 -15.58
N TRP A 102 3.45 -2.54 -15.15
CA TRP A 102 4.13 -1.26 -14.89
C TRP A 102 4.73 -0.66 -16.16
N LYS A 103 5.11 -1.54 -17.09
CA LYS A 103 5.60 -1.23 -18.44
C LYS A 103 5.03 -2.28 -19.39
N GLU A 104 5.09 -1.98 -20.69
CA GLU A 104 4.69 -2.90 -21.78
C GLU A 104 5.37 -4.28 -21.74
N ASP A 105 6.33 -4.54 -20.85
CA ASP A 105 6.95 -5.85 -20.71
C ASP A 105 7.21 -6.28 -19.26
N GLU A 106 6.50 -5.68 -18.28
CA GLU A 106 6.77 -5.92 -16.86
C GLU A 106 5.48 -6.11 -16.05
N TYR A 107 5.36 -7.28 -15.39
CA TYR A 107 4.32 -7.53 -14.40
C TYR A 107 4.78 -7.10 -13.02
N THR A 108 3.89 -6.45 -12.27
CA THR A 108 4.14 -6.08 -10.88
C THR A 108 3.30 -6.94 -9.94
N PHE A 109 3.94 -7.49 -8.91
CA PHE A 109 3.28 -8.25 -7.86
C PHE A 109 3.63 -7.70 -6.49
N HIS A 110 2.66 -7.63 -5.60
CA HIS A 110 2.88 -7.36 -4.18
C HIS A 110 2.72 -8.67 -3.42
N LEU A 111 3.76 -9.13 -2.72
CA LEU A 111 3.68 -10.33 -1.89
C LEU A 111 3.94 -9.96 -0.42
N PRO A 112 3.22 -10.57 0.53
CA PRO A 112 3.38 -10.28 1.95
C PRO A 112 4.83 -10.52 2.40
N ASP A 113 5.39 -9.57 3.15
CA ASP A 113 6.73 -9.66 3.73
C ASP A 113 6.68 -9.89 5.24
N LYS A 114 7.75 -10.47 5.81
CA LYS A 114 7.91 -10.74 7.24
C LYS A 114 7.89 -9.46 8.07
N ASP A 115 8.40 -8.36 7.51
CA ASP A 115 8.54 -7.09 8.21
C ASP A 115 7.22 -6.29 8.25
N GLY A 116 6.15 -6.80 7.63
CA GLY A 116 4.87 -6.08 7.52
C GLY A 116 4.93 -4.84 6.62
N ASP A 117 6.09 -4.54 6.03
CA ASP A 117 6.25 -3.44 5.10
C ASP A 117 5.63 -3.84 3.76
N GLY A 118 4.38 -3.42 3.53
CA GLY A 118 3.61 -3.66 2.31
C GLY A 118 4.21 -3.06 1.03
N ARG A 119 5.45 -2.56 1.10
CA ARG A 119 6.20 -1.89 0.03
C ARG A 119 7.13 -2.81 -0.76
N ASN A 120 7.19 -4.11 -0.45
CA ASN A 120 8.01 -5.02 -1.25
C ASN A 120 7.32 -5.45 -2.54
N ALA A 121 7.69 -4.83 -3.66
CA ALA A 121 7.19 -5.15 -4.99
C ALA A 121 8.12 -6.11 -5.73
N ARG A 122 7.54 -7.04 -6.48
CA ARG A 122 8.22 -7.97 -7.38
C ARG A 122 7.91 -7.56 -8.80
N TYR A 123 8.94 -7.27 -9.57
CA TYR A 123 8.83 -6.86 -10.96
C TYR A 123 9.35 -7.99 -11.84
N TYR A 124 8.46 -8.61 -12.59
CA TYR A 124 8.79 -9.67 -13.53
C TYR A 124 8.85 -9.12 -14.94
N GLU A 125 10.02 -9.19 -15.57
CA GLU A 125 10.26 -8.75 -16.95
C GLU A 125 10.02 -9.93 -17.91
N ARG A 126 9.06 -9.82 -18.84
CA ARG A 126 8.63 -10.99 -19.64
C ARG A 126 9.66 -11.39 -20.69
N SER A 127 10.38 -10.44 -21.28
CA SER A 127 11.44 -10.72 -22.26
C SER A 127 12.63 -11.48 -21.69
N THR A 128 12.96 -11.24 -20.41
CA THR A 128 14.16 -11.80 -19.78
C THR A 128 13.85 -12.85 -18.71
N HIS A 129 12.58 -12.98 -18.31
CA HIS A 129 12.11 -13.83 -17.22
C HIS A 129 12.76 -13.54 -15.85
N HIS A 130 13.35 -12.36 -15.66
CA HIS A 130 13.90 -11.96 -14.38
C HIS A 130 12.83 -11.41 -13.45
N VAL A 131 13.00 -11.68 -12.17
CA VAL A 131 12.24 -11.08 -11.07
C VAL A 131 13.18 -10.18 -10.28
N LYS A 132 12.81 -8.91 -10.17
CA LYS A 132 13.45 -7.92 -9.29
C LYS A 132 12.61 -7.79 -8.03
N VAL A 133 13.20 -8.01 -6.87
CA VAL A 133 12.55 -7.78 -5.57
C VAL A 133 13.03 -6.43 -5.04
N LEU A 134 12.14 -5.44 -5.03
CA LEU A 134 12.41 -4.11 -4.48
C LEU A 134 11.74 -4.01 -3.12
N GLY A 135 12.50 -3.62 -2.08
CA GLY A 135 11.97 -3.26 -0.78
C GLY A 135 12.28 -1.81 -0.41
N LYS A 136 12.03 -1.45 0.85
CA LYS A 136 12.22 -0.08 1.36
C LYS A 136 13.61 0.50 1.08
N ASP A 137 14.65 -0.33 1.20
CA ASP A 137 16.05 0.08 1.03
C ASP A 137 16.56 -0.10 -0.42
N GLY A 138 15.67 -0.38 -1.37
CA GLY A 138 16.00 -0.59 -2.78
C GLY A 138 15.97 -2.07 -3.20
N LEU A 139 16.79 -2.43 -4.20
CA LEU A 139 16.84 -3.79 -4.76
C LEU A 139 17.40 -4.77 -3.71
N LYS A 140 16.55 -5.69 -3.27
CA LYS A 140 16.89 -6.75 -2.32
C LYS A 140 17.46 -7.97 -3.04
N ASP A 141 16.72 -8.47 -4.03
CA ASP A 141 17.06 -9.69 -4.76
C ASP A 141 16.81 -9.54 -6.26
N PHE A 142 17.53 -10.35 -7.04
CA PHE A 142 17.39 -10.46 -8.48
C PHE A 142 17.62 -11.90 -8.90
N TYR A 143 16.60 -12.54 -9.49
CA TYR A 143 16.70 -13.95 -9.89
C TYR A 143 15.94 -14.23 -11.19
N HIS A 144 16.34 -15.28 -11.90
CA HIS A 144 15.68 -15.72 -13.13
C HIS A 144 14.65 -16.79 -12.81
N LEU A 145 13.40 -16.60 -13.22
CA LEU A 145 12.24 -17.42 -12.80
C LEU A 145 12.42 -18.92 -13.06
N PHE A 146 13.18 -19.27 -14.10
CA PHE A 146 13.40 -20.66 -14.53
C PHE A 146 14.80 -21.21 -14.24
N ASP A 147 15.66 -20.47 -13.55
CA ASP A 147 17.00 -20.94 -13.18
C ASP A 147 17.14 -21.08 -11.67
N PRO A 148 16.99 -22.30 -11.12
CA PRO A 148 17.11 -22.55 -9.69
C PRO A 148 18.46 -22.15 -9.08
N ALA A 149 19.53 -22.06 -9.88
CA ALA A 149 20.83 -21.62 -9.38
C ALA A 149 20.84 -20.14 -8.97
N THR A 150 19.87 -19.36 -9.46
CA THR A 150 19.73 -17.93 -9.17
C THR A 150 18.79 -17.63 -8.01
N TYR A 151 18.11 -18.65 -7.46
CA TYR A 151 17.08 -18.44 -6.43
C TYR A 151 17.70 -17.93 -5.12
N PRO A 152 17.04 -16.99 -4.43
CA PRO A 152 17.50 -16.51 -3.13
C PRO A 152 17.57 -17.68 -2.15
N GLN A 153 18.73 -17.82 -1.49
CA GLN A 153 18.94 -18.85 -0.47
C GLN A 153 18.23 -18.53 0.85
N THR A 154 17.79 -17.27 1.01
CA THR A 154 17.06 -16.81 2.17
C THR A 154 15.68 -17.47 2.20
N THR A 155 15.50 -18.38 3.17
CA THR A 155 14.16 -18.91 3.45
C THR A 155 13.41 -17.80 4.17
N LEU A 156 12.56 -17.07 3.46
CA LEU A 156 11.59 -16.19 4.11
C LEU A 156 10.65 -17.10 4.91
N GLU A 157 10.85 -17.13 6.23
CA GLU A 157 9.83 -17.66 7.15
C GLU A 157 8.65 -16.70 7.13
N ALA A 158 7.88 -16.73 6.04
CA ALA A 158 6.59 -16.09 5.98
C ALA A 158 5.75 -16.71 7.09
N LYS A 159 5.11 -15.86 7.91
CA LYS A 159 4.09 -16.28 8.86
C LYS A 159 3.00 -16.99 8.05
N SER A 160 3.08 -18.32 7.96
CA SER A 160 2.33 -19.05 6.97
C SER A 160 0.86 -19.01 7.38
N ILE A 161 0.04 -18.24 6.67
CA ILE A 161 -1.40 -18.32 6.85
C ILE A 161 -1.81 -19.70 6.31
N GLN A 162 -2.27 -20.57 7.21
CA GLN A 162 -2.70 -21.92 6.87
C GLN A 162 -4.07 -21.84 6.20
N VAL A 163 -4.07 -21.63 4.89
CA VAL A 163 -5.29 -21.76 4.08
C VAL A 163 -5.49 -23.25 3.80
N ASN A 164 -6.69 -23.77 4.07
CA ASN A 164 -6.98 -25.17 3.76
C ASN A 164 -6.96 -25.41 2.22
N PRO A 165 -6.68 -26.64 1.75
CA PRO A 165 -6.54 -26.91 0.31
C PRO A 165 -7.79 -26.59 -0.52
N GLU A 166 -8.98 -26.77 0.02
CA GLU A 166 -10.23 -26.49 -0.71
C GLU A 166 -10.45 -24.99 -0.92
N THR A 167 -10.24 -24.19 0.11
CA THR A 167 -10.25 -22.72 0.05
C THR A 167 -9.19 -22.25 -0.93
N ARG A 168 -7.99 -22.87 -0.92
CA ARG A 168 -6.93 -22.55 -1.88
C ARG A 168 -7.37 -22.78 -3.33
N GLN A 169 -7.98 -23.92 -3.64
CA GLN A 169 -8.51 -24.19 -4.99
C GLN A 169 -9.57 -23.17 -5.41
N LYS A 170 -10.41 -22.70 -4.48
CA LYS A 170 -11.41 -21.67 -4.77
C LYS A 170 -10.75 -20.30 -5.02
N MET A 171 -9.75 -19.94 -4.23
CA MET A 171 -8.96 -18.72 -4.46
C MET A 171 -8.25 -18.77 -5.81
N ASP A 172 -7.62 -19.88 -6.17
CA ASP A 172 -6.91 -20.04 -7.44
C ASP A 172 -7.88 -19.84 -8.63
N LYS A 173 -9.13 -20.31 -8.53
CA LYS A 173 -10.18 -20.05 -9.52
C LYS A 173 -10.55 -18.57 -9.62
N ILE A 174 -10.60 -17.86 -8.49
CA ILE A 174 -10.87 -16.43 -8.45
C ILE A 174 -9.69 -15.67 -9.08
N GLU A 175 -8.47 -15.91 -8.62
CA GLU A 175 -7.25 -15.30 -9.15
C GLU A 175 -7.11 -15.52 -10.66
N GLN A 176 -7.37 -16.75 -11.14
CA GLN A 176 -7.35 -17.03 -12.57
C GLN A 176 -8.32 -16.12 -13.32
N LYS A 177 -9.55 -15.93 -12.84
CA LYS A 177 -10.52 -15.05 -13.52
C LYS A 177 -10.15 -13.56 -13.39
N LEU A 178 -9.58 -13.14 -12.26
CA LEU A 178 -9.16 -11.75 -12.05
C LEU A 178 -7.99 -11.39 -12.96
N TYR A 179 -6.98 -12.25 -13.06
CA TYR A 179 -5.72 -11.94 -13.73
C TYR A 179 -5.68 -12.28 -15.23
N THR A 180 -6.75 -12.87 -15.78
CA THR A 180 -6.91 -13.05 -17.23
C THR A 180 -7.81 -12.00 -17.87
N ASN A 181 -8.37 -11.09 -17.07
CA ASN A 181 -9.33 -10.11 -17.57
C ASN A 181 -8.71 -8.71 -17.56
N GLU A 182 -8.58 -8.11 -18.74
CA GLU A 182 -7.96 -6.80 -18.95
C GLU A 182 -8.78 -5.65 -18.35
N ASP A 183 -10.08 -5.85 -18.07
CA ASP A 183 -10.93 -4.85 -17.43
C ASP A 183 -10.86 -4.89 -15.90
N ILE A 184 -9.99 -5.70 -15.29
CA ILE A 184 -9.84 -5.84 -13.84
C ILE A 184 -8.52 -5.25 -13.37
N PHE A 185 -8.57 -4.45 -12.31
CA PHE A 185 -7.38 -3.82 -11.73
C PHE A 185 -7.50 -3.60 -10.21
N HIS A 186 -6.36 -3.34 -9.57
CA HIS A 186 -6.19 -3.17 -8.11
C HIS A 186 -6.91 -4.25 -7.27
N ALA A 187 -6.65 -5.53 -7.59
CA ALA A 187 -7.17 -6.62 -6.80
C ALA A 187 -6.41 -6.75 -5.47
N GLU A 188 -7.15 -6.73 -4.36
CA GLU A 188 -6.61 -6.83 -3.01
C GLU A 188 -7.36 -7.86 -2.17
N TRP A 189 -6.65 -8.91 -1.79
CA TRP A 189 -7.18 -9.94 -0.88
C TRP A 189 -7.28 -9.41 0.55
N SER A 190 -8.37 -9.78 1.21
CA SER A 190 -8.52 -9.61 2.64
C SER A 190 -7.43 -10.38 3.41
N PRO A 191 -7.00 -9.92 4.60
CA PRO A 191 -5.96 -10.58 5.38
C PRO A 191 -6.21 -12.07 5.67
N ASN A 192 -7.48 -12.46 5.87
CA ASN A 192 -7.88 -13.85 6.09
C ASN A 192 -8.13 -14.67 4.79
N PHE A 193 -7.91 -14.06 3.62
CA PHE A 193 -8.14 -14.63 2.30
C PHE A 193 -9.56 -15.17 2.06
N GLN A 194 -10.57 -14.64 2.75
CA GLN A 194 -11.98 -15.00 2.51
C GLN A 194 -12.67 -14.09 1.51
N ALA A 195 -12.06 -12.97 1.12
CA ALA A 195 -12.60 -12.10 0.08
C ALA A 195 -11.47 -11.37 -0.68
N VAL A 196 -11.77 -10.94 -1.91
CA VAL A 196 -10.91 -10.03 -2.68
C VAL A 196 -11.75 -8.86 -3.16
N ALA A 197 -11.26 -7.65 -2.93
CA ALA A 197 -11.80 -6.42 -3.51
C ALA A 197 -11.04 -6.09 -4.78
N TYR A 198 -11.71 -5.55 -5.79
CA TYR A 198 -11.08 -5.13 -7.04
C TYR A 198 -11.96 -4.13 -7.78
N TYR A 199 -11.41 -3.43 -8.76
CA TYR A 199 -12.19 -2.61 -9.69
C TYR A 199 -12.38 -3.32 -11.03
N LYS A 200 -13.55 -3.13 -11.64
CA LYS A 200 -13.87 -3.63 -12.99
C LYS A 200 -14.32 -2.49 -13.91
N GLY A 201 -13.67 -2.32 -15.06
CA GLY A 201 -13.93 -1.31 -16.07
C GLY A 201 -12.63 -0.62 -16.51
N THR A 202 -12.72 0.64 -16.94
CA THR A 202 -11.53 1.46 -17.24
C THR A 202 -10.98 2.11 -15.97
N THR A 203 -9.80 2.73 -16.06
CA THR A 203 -9.22 3.57 -14.99
C THR A 203 -9.98 4.88 -14.76
N GLU A 204 -10.98 5.23 -15.59
CA GLU A 204 -11.87 6.38 -15.40
C GLU A 204 -13.31 5.98 -14.98
N GLU A 205 -13.81 4.81 -15.38
CA GLU A 205 -15.22 4.38 -15.16
C GLU A 205 -15.42 3.04 -14.40
N GLY A 206 -14.34 2.36 -14.02
CA GLY A 206 -14.37 1.19 -13.14
C GLY A 206 -15.25 1.29 -11.88
N GLN A 207 -15.95 0.19 -11.61
CA GLN A 207 -16.81 -0.04 -10.46
C GLN A 207 -16.10 -0.95 -9.46
N ALA A 208 -16.23 -0.68 -8.16
CA ALA A 208 -15.71 -1.55 -7.12
C ALA A 208 -16.56 -2.83 -6.97
N TYR A 209 -15.89 -3.97 -6.82
CA TYR A 209 -16.47 -5.29 -6.59
C TYR A 209 -15.78 -5.97 -5.41
N ILE A 210 -16.51 -6.88 -4.78
CA ILE A 210 -15.99 -7.84 -3.81
C ILE A 210 -16.34 -9.26 -4.24
N TRP A 211 -15.38 -10.18 -4.17
CA TRP A 211 -15.61 -11.60 -4.40
C TRP A 211 -15.25 -12.41 -3.16
N LYS A 212 -16.29 -12.90 -2.46
CA LYS A 212 -16.16 -13.78 -1.29
C LYS A 212 -15.84 -15.20 -1.75
N VAL A 213 -14.87 -15.86 -1.11
CA VAL A 213 -14.46 -17.22 -1.45
C VAL A 213 -15.61 -18.19 -1.23
N GLY A 214 -15.88 -19.03 -2.24
CA GLY A 214 -17.01 -19.95 -2.23
C GLY A 214 -18.26 -19.42 -2.93
N ASN A 215 -18.32 -18.12 -3.24
CA ASN A 215 -19.34 -17.59 -4.15
C ASN A 215 -18.94 -17.84 -5.60
N ASP A 216 -19.91 -18.17 -6.46
CA ASP A 216 -19.67 -18.43 -7.88
C ASP A 216 -19.31 -17.16 -8.68
N SER A 217 -19.75 -16.00 -8.20
CA SER A 217 -19.57 -14.70 -8.84
C SER A 217 -19.28 -13.57 -7.84
N PRO A 218 -18.56 -12.53 -8.27
CA PRO A 218 -18.36 -11.30 -7.51
C PRO A 218 -19.67 -10.51 -7.36
N SER A 219 -19.73 -9.62 -6.36
CA SER A 219 -20.83 -8.69 -6.12
C SER A 219 -20.34 -7.25 -6.21
N PRO A 220 -21.09 -6.33 -6.84
CA PRO A 220 -20.71 -4.91 -6.86
C PRO A 220 -20.83 -4.32 -5.45
N ILE A 221 -19.85 -3.51 -5.06
CA ILE A 221 -19.95 -2.67 -3.86
C ILE A 221 -20.81 -1.46 -4.23
N LYS A 222 -22.10 -1.54 -3.90
CA LYS A 222 -23.08 -0.48 -4.20
C LYS A 222 -22.73 0.79 -3.40
N GLU A 223 -23.12 1.94 -3.93
CA GLU A 223 -22.94 3.25 -3.28
C GLU A 223 -21.48 3.70 -3.11
N ALA A 224 -20.52 2.94 -3.67
CA ALA A 224 -19.14 3.39 -3.80
C ALA A 224 -19.07 4.60 -4.74
N VAL A 225 -18.44 5.67 -4.27
CA VAL A 225 -18.13 6.85 -5.07
C VAL A 225 -17.15 6.45 -6.17
N ILE A 226 -17.42 6.94 -7.38
CA ILE A 226 -16.59 6.68 -8.56
C ILE A 226 -15.43 7.69 -8.55
N ASP A 227 -14.42 7.39 -7.74
CA ASP A 227 -13.10 8.05 -7.76
C ASP A 227 -12.12 7.09 -7.06
N ARG A 228 -10.96 6.79 -7.66
CA ARG A 228 -10.29 5.50 -7.43
C ARG A 228 -8.83 5.62 -7.08
N TYR A 229 -8.41 4.94 -6.01
CA TYR A 229 -7.00 4.59 -5.83
C TYR A 229 -6.85 3.19 -5.27
N PHE A 230 -7.04 3.03 -3.96
CA PHE A 230 -6.60 1.83 -3.27
C PHE A 230 -7.71 1.24 -2.43
N PHE A 231 -7.60 -0.05 -2.20
CA PHE A 231 -8.30 -0.71 -1.12
C PHE A 231 -7.37 -0.72 0.09
N THR A 232 -7.93 -0.74 1.29
CA THR A 232 -7.16 -1.07 2.48
C THR A 232 -8.06 -1.84 3.42
N TRP A 233 -7.66 -3.07 3.71
CA TRP A 233 -8.41 -3.94 4.60
C TRP A 233 -8.13 -3.64 6.07
N SER A 234 -9.16 -3.75 6.92
CA SER A 234 -8.95 -3.89 8.35
C SER A 234 -8.23 -5.21 8.67
N PRO A 235 -7.44 -5.27 9.76
CA PRO A 235 -6.73 -6.50 10.15
C PRO A 235 -7.61 -7.74 10.30
N ASP A 236 -8.86 -7.57 10.76
CA ASP A 236 -9.83 -8.65 10.94
C ASP A 236 -10.56 -9.06 9.65
N SER A 237 -10.32 -8.37 8.52
CA SER A 237 -11.00 -8.56 7.23
C SER A 237 -12.50 -8.22 7.22
N GLU A 238 -13.03 -7.56 8.24
CA GLU A 238 -14.46 -7.21 8.30
C GLU A 238 -14.79 -5.86 7.64
N TYR A 239 -13.78 -4.99 7.50
CA TYR A 239 -13.90 -3.66 6.94
C TYR A 239 -12.91 -3.43 5.80
N LEU A 240 -13.34 -2.60 4.86
CA LEU A 240 -12.57 -2.20 3.70
C LEU A 240 -12.68 -0.69 3.53
N LEU A 241 -11.57 0.02 3.56
CA LEU A 241 -11.50 1.39 3.09
C LEU A 241 -11.43 1.40 1.56
N LEU A 242 -12.36 2.13 0.95
CA LEU A 242 -12.28 2.55 -0.44
C LEU A 242 -11.69 3.96 -0.44
N ASP A 243 -10.43 4.05 -0.86
CA ASP A 243 -9.64 5.28 -0.85
C ASP A 243 -9.70 6.00 -2.20
N THR A 244 -9.99 7.30 -2.18
CA THR A 244 -10.19 8.17 -3.35
C THR A 244 -9.32 9.45 -3.30
N GLY A 245 -9.07 10.08 -4.46
CA GLY A 245 -8.24 11.30 -4.63
C GLY A 245 -6.73 11.07 -4.88
N THR A 246 -6.07 11.90 -5.71
CA THR A 246 -4.61 11.81 -6.01
C THR A 246 -3.71 12.59 -5.05
N SER A 247 -4.25 13.64 -4.41
CA SER A 247 -3.46 14.50 -3.54
C SER A 247 -3.41 13.94 -2.12
N ARG A 248 -2.79 14.69 -1.21
CA ARG A 248 -2.90 14.38 0.21
C ARG A 248 -4.29 14.60 0.78
N HIS A 249 -5.16 15.37 0.11
CA HIS A 249 -6.57 15.46 0.45
C HIS A 249 -7.29 14.27 -0.19
N ARG A 250 -7.64 13.31 0.66
CA ARG A 250 -8.22 12.05 0.25
C ARG A 250 -9.71 12.03 0.56
N GLY A 251 -10.45 11.24 -0.23
CA GLY A 251 -11.79 10.79 0.11
C GLY A 251 -11.75 9.33 0.56
N GLY A 252 -12.72 8.96 1.39
CA GLY A 252 -12.83 7.61 1.93
C GLY A 252 -14.28 7.19 2.09
N GLN A 253 -14.53 5.91 1.88
CA GLN A 253 -15.73 5.21 2.36
C GLN A 253 -15.33 3.90 3.02
N ILE A 254 -15.99 3.54 4.12
CA ILE A 254 -15.80 2.24 4.78
C ILE A 254 -16.92 1.30 4.35
N TYR A 255 -16.55 0.18 3.78
CA TYR A 255 -17.44 -0.93 3.46
C TYR A 255 -17.33 -2.02 4.52
N GLN A 256 -18.45 -2.44 5.09
CA GLN A 256 -18.56 -3.56 6.02
C GLN A 256 -18.97 -4.84 5.27
N VAL A 257 -18.10 -5.84 5.30
CA VAL A 257 -18.23 -7.03 4.45
C VAL A 257 -19.38 -7.95 4.87
N ALA A 258 -19.66 -8.05 6.16
CA ALA A 258 -20.63 -9.02 6.67
C ALA A 258 -22.07 -8.77 6.19
N ASN A 259 -22.45 -7.50 6.03
CA ASN A 259 -23.82 -7.06 5.74
C ASN A 259 -23.91 -6.14 4.51
N ASP A 260 -22.83 -6.05 3.73
CA ASP A 260 -22.71 -5.23 2.53
C ASP A 260 -23.10 -3.75 2.76
N LYS A 261 -22.74 -3.21 3.93
CA LYS A 261 -23.08 -1.82 4.31
C LYS A 261 -21.94 -0.86 3.96
N MET A 262 -22.29 0.26 3.32
CA MET A 262 -21.37 1.36 3.04
C MET A 262 -21.53 2.50 4.05
N SER A 263 -20.44 3.18 4.38
CA SER A 263 -20.50 4.45 5.10
C SER A 263 -20.83 5.61 4.15
N GLU A 264 -21.30 6.71 4.73
CA GLU A 264 -21.24 8.00 4.04
C GLU A 264 -19.80 8.32 3.63
N PRO A 265 -19.58 8.98 2.47
CA PRO A 265 -18.27 9.50 2.11
C PRO A 265 -17.73 10.47 3.15
N PHE A 266 -16.42 10.43 3.37
CA PHE A 266 -15.72 11.36 4.23
C PHE A 266 -14.39 11.76 3.61
N SER A 267 -13.82 12.87 4.08
CA SER A 267 -12.48 13.30 3.71
C SER A 267 -11.50 12.94 4.81
N TYR A 268 -10.23 12.83 4.44
CA TYR A 268 -9.11 12.76 5.37
C TYR A 268 -7.84 13.27 4.70
N ILE A 269 -6.80 13.51 5.49
CA ILE A 269 -5.52 14.00 5.00
C ILE A 269 -4.46 12.92 5.17
N SER A 270 -3.72 12.67 4.10
CA SER A 270 -2.57 11.78 3.99
C SER A 270 -2.89 10.30 4.22
N GLN A 271 -3.05 9.87 5.48
CA GLN A 271 -3.06 8.45 5.84
C GLN A 271 -4.25 8.08 6.73
N PHE A 272 -4.69 6.83 6.60
CA PHE A 272 -5.78 6.23 7.36
C PHE A 272 -5.30 4.90 7.94
N HIS A 273 -5.34 4.76 9.27
CA HIS A 273 -4.75 3.62 9.98
C HIS A 273 -5.80 2.86 10.77
N PHE A 274 -6.14 1.66 10.33
CA PHE A 274 -6.90 0.70 11.14
C PHE A 274 -6.14 0.33 12.41
N SER A 275 -6.84 0.29 13.54
CA SER A 275 -6.29 -0.27 14.78
C SER A 275 -6.10 -1.78 14.65
N PRO A 276 -5.16 -2.40 15.39
CA PRO A 276 -4.89 -3.84 15.29
C PRO A 276 -6.09 -4.73 15.59
N ASP A 277 -7.01 -4.27 16.45
CA ASP A 277 -8.25 -4.93 16.83
C ASP A 277 -9.45 -4.58 15.93
N SER A 278 -9.23 -3.77 14.89
CA SER A 278 -10.27 -3.30 13.95
C SER A 278 -11.48 -2.61 14.60
N ARG A 279 -11.34 -2.04 15.80
CA ARG A 279 -12.40 -1.25 16.44
C ARG A 279 -12.39 0.21 16.00
N TRP A 280 -11.19 0.73 15.74
CA TRP A 280 -10.96 2.12 15.39
C TRP A 280 -10.20 2.23 14.08
N ALA A 281 -10.28 3.41 13.49
CA ALA A 281 -9.24 3.88 12.59
C ALA A 281 -8.86 5.32 12.92
N ALA A 282 -7.59 5.67 12.77
CA ALA A 282 -7.07 7.01 13.01
C ALA A 282 -6.70 7.68 11.68
N PHE A 283 -7.04 8.96 11.56
CA PHE A 283 -6.74 9.77 10.36
C PHE A 283 -6.68 11.26 10.72
N SER A 284 -6.09 12.07 9.84
CA SER A 284 -6.07 13.53 9.99
C SER A 284 -7.19 14.19 9.19
N LEU A 285 -7.67 15.33 9.68
CA LEU A 285 -8.62 16.21 9.00
C LEU A 285 -8.19 17.65 9.16
N SER A 286 -8.52 18.52 8.19
CA SER A 286 -8.34 19.96 8.35
C SER A 286 -9.10 20.43 9.59
N SER A 287 -8.40 21.20 10.42
CA SER A 287 -8.96 21.86 11.61
C SER A 287 -9.81 23.08 11.24
N GLY A 288 -9.68 23.58 10.01
CA GLY A 288 -10.20 24.88 9.54
C GLY A 288 -9.49 26.08 10.16
N ARG A 289 -8.32 25.88 10.80
CA ARG A 289 -7.50 26.94 11.37
C ARG A 289 -6.28 27.15 10.50
N VAL A 290 -6.20 28.32 9.89
CA VAL A 290 -5.08 28.67 9.03
C VAL A 290 -3.84 28.98 9.87
N ALA A 291 -2.73 28.28 9.61
CA ALA A 291 -1.41 28.59 10.15
C ALA A 291 -0.68 29.58 9.23
N LYS A 292 -0.25 30.70 9.81
CA LYS A 292 0.45 31.75 9.06
C LYS A 292 1.77 31.26 8.48
N GLU A 293 2.41 30.31 9.16
CA GLU A 293 3.64 29.66 8.74
C GLU A 293 3.45 28.76 7.51
N LYS A 294 2.21 28.37 7.22
CA LYS A 294 1.82 27.54 6.06
C LYS A 294 1.28 28.37 4.89
N TYR A 295 1.30 29.70 4.96
CA TYR A 295 0.79 30.54 3.86
C TYR A 295 1.50 30.27 2.53
N GLY A 296 0.70 30.08 1.48
CA GLY A 296 1.17 29.71 0.15
C GLY A 296 1.48 28.21 -0.02
N MET A 297 1.30 27.39 1.02
CA MET A 297 1.29 25.92 0.89
C MET A 297 -0.10 25.45 0.43
N GLU A 298 -0.17 24.23 -0.12
CA GLU A 298 -1.44 23.62 -0.53
C GLU A 298 -2.43 23.47 0.64
N ASP A 299 -1.91 23.26 1.86
CA ASP A 299 -2.69 23.14 3.09
C ASP A 299 -2.27 24.22 4.07
N GLU A 300 -2.91 25.38 3.98
CA GLU A 300 -2.67 26.45 4.95
C GLU A 300 -3.28 26.13 6.32
N ASP A 301 -4.29 25.24 6.36
CA ASP A 301 -4.95 24.81 7.58
C ASP A 301 -4.09 23.84 8.39
N THR A 302 -4.22 23.90 9.72
CA THR A 302 -3.66 22.88 10.60
C THR A 302 -4.51 21.60 10.62
N GLU A 303 -3.96 20.53 11.17
CA GLU A 303 -4.57 19.20 11.11
C GLU A 303 -4.92 18.63 12.49
N ASP A 304 -6.19 18.24 12.66
CA ASP A 304 -6.71 17.51 13.83
C ASP A 304 -6.52 15.99 13.64
N ILE A 305 -6.37 15.23 14.72
CA ILE A 305 -6.51 13.76 14.68
C ILE A 305 -7.95 13.38 15.00
N TRP A 306 -8.51 12.51 14.17
CA TRP A 306 -9.84 11.93 14.32
C TRP A 306 -9.77 10.42 14.43
N LEU A 307 -10.76 9.86 15.12
CA LEU A 307 -11.02 8.42 15.19
C LEU A 307 -12.33 8.10 14.47
N TYR A 308 -12.30 7.05 13.67
CA TYR A 308 -13.47 6.42 13.08
C TYR A 308 -13.85 5.21 13.93
N ASP A 309 -15.07 5.20 14.46
CA ASP A 309 -15.67 4.07 15.17
C ASP A 309 -16.27 3.11 14.14
N LEU A 310 -15.62 1.95 13.92
CA LEU A 310 -15.99 1.03 12.85
C LEU A 310 -17.31 0.27 13.12
N ALA A 311 -17.68 0.11 14.39
CA ALA A 311 -18.94 -0.50 14.78
C ALA A 311 -20.13 0.44 14.49
N THR A 312 -19.98 1.73 14.80
CA THR A 312 -21.06 2.72 14.64
C THR A 312 -21.01 3.49 13.32
N MET A 313 -19.91 3.38 12.58
CA MET A 313 -19.60 4.18 11.38
C MET A 313 -19.63 5.69 11.65
N LYS A 314 -19.05 6.12 12.77
CA LYS A 314 -19.06 7.53 13.20
C LYS A 314 -17.67 8.03 13.50
N GLN A 315 -17.43 9.30 13.18
CA GLN A 315 -16.19 9.98 13.46
C GLN A 315 -16.27 10.71 14.80
N LYS A 316 -15.15 10.73 15.53
CA LYS A 316 -14.97 11.55 16.73
C LYS A 316 -13.60 12.22 16.69
N LYS A 317 -13.52 13.50 17.04
CA LYS A 317 -12.25 14.19 17.18
C LYS A 317 -11.48 13.62 18.38
N LEU A 318 -10.21 13.34 18.20
CA LEU A 318 -9.32 12.82 19.23
C LEU A 318 -8.39 13.90 19.77
N LEU A 319 -7.69 14.61 18.87
CA LEU A 319 -6.83 15.75 19.19
C LEU A 319 -7.21 16.94 18.32
N GLN A 320 -7.22 18.12 18.93
CA GLN A 320 -7.53 19.38 18.27
C GLN A 320 -6.28 20.23 18.14
N ALA A 321 -5.96 20.62 16.92
CA ALA A 321 -4.94 21.59 16.56
C ALA A 321 -5.33 23.03 16.94
N ASP A 322 -4.30 23.83 17.21
CA ASP A 322 -4.37 25.30 17.23
C ASP A 322 -3.97 25.86 15.85
N ASP A 323 -3.69 27.16 15.75
CA ASP A 323 -3.28 27.83 14.52
C ASP A 323 -1.78 27.72 14.21
N HIS A 324 -1.02 26.90 14.95
CA HIS A 324 0.42 26.72 14.74
C HIS A 324 0.88 25.26 14.82
N THR A 325 -0.01 24.32 15.16
CA THR A 325 0.35 22.93 15.46
C THR A 325 -0.46 21.94 14.63
N ASP A 326 0.21 21.06 13.90
CA ASP A 326 -0.41 19.90 13.26
C ASP A 326 -0.29 18.65 14.12
N TYR A 327 -1.30 17.79 14.04
CA TYR A 327 -1.29 16.44 14.59
C TYR A 327 -1.55 15.40 13.49
N PHE A 328 -0.63 14.43 13.36
CA PHE A 328 -0.69 13.37 12.35
C PHE A 328 -0.63 11.98 12.99
N PRO A 329 -1.61 11.09 12.78
CA PRO A 329 -1.46 9.70 13.19
C PRO A 329 -0.37 9.04 12.35
N LEU A 330 0.41 8.14 12.97
CA LEU A 330 1.50 7.41 12.29
C LEU A 330 1.23 5.92 12.22
N GLU A 331 1.04 5.31 13.40
CA GLU A 331 0.76 3.88 13.51
C GLU A 331 0.22 3.54 14.89
N TRP A 332 -0.42 2.38 14.97
CA TRP A 332 -0.84 1.81 16.25
C TRP A 332 0.25 0.93 16.82
N LYS A 333 0.72 1.24 18.03
CA LYS A 333 1.70 0.40 18.77
C LYS A 333 1.02 -0.78 19.45
N SER A 334 -0.25 -0.63 19.80
CA SER A 334 -1.10 -1.66 20.41
C SER A 334 -2.58 -1.38 20.09
N GLU A 335 -3.49 -2.20 20.61
CA GLU A 335 -4.95 -1.98 20.48
C GLU A 335 -5.42 -0.67 21.11
N THR A 336 -4.62 -0.09 22.02
CA THR A 336 -4.96 1.14 22.75
C THR A 336 -4.02 2.30 22.47
N GLU A 337 -2.85 2.08 21.88
CA GLU A 337 -1.82 3.12 21.79
C GLU A 337 -1.61 3.56 20.35
N LEU A 338 -1.93 4.82 20.08
CA LEU A 338 -1.69 5.48 18.80
C LEU A 338 -0.43 6.34 18.91
N LEU A 339 0.55 6.04 18.05
CA LEU A 339 1.69 6.91 17.80
C LEU A 339 1.27 8.02 16.85
N TYR A 340 1.69 9.25 17.13
CA TYR A 340 1.39 10.41 16.30
C TYR A 340 2.54 11.42 16.31
N TRP A 341 2.63 12.23 15.26
CA TRP A 341 3.49 13.40 15.23
C TRP A 341 2.72 14.65 15.64
N LYS A 342 3.40 15.49 16.39
CA LYS A 342 3.03 16.88 16.66
C LYS A 342 4.06 17.79 16.01
N LYS A 343 3.62 18.67 15.11
CA LYS A 343 4.49 19.63 14.42
C LYS A 343 4.08 21.05 14.78
N ASP A 344 4.91 21.74 15.54
CA ASP A 344 4.73 23.15 15.90
C ASP A 344 5.54 24.02 14.92
N TYR A 345 4.83 24.74 14.05
CA TYR A 345 5.45 25.55 13.01
C TYR A 345 6.08 26.83 13.54
N GLN A 346 5.59 27.37 14.65
CA GLN A 346 6.14 28.58 15.25
C GLN A 346 7.49 28.31 15.90
N LYS A 347 7.63 27.15 16.56
CA LYS A 347 8.89 26.71 17.18
C LYS A 347 9.79 25.94 16.22
N ASN A 348 9.27 25.53 15.06
CA ASN A 348 9.93 24.64 14.11
C ASN A 348 10.40 23.34 14.81
N THR A 349 9.50 22.72 15.56
CA THR A 349 9.76 21.48 16.30
C THR A 349 8.81 20.39 15.89
N GLU A 350 9.32 19.15 15.83
CA GLU A 350 8.55 17.95 15.59
C GLU A 350 8.76 16.98 16.75
N GLU A 351 7.66 16.46 17.30
CA GLU A 351 7.67 15.54 18.43
C GLU A 351 6.88 14.28 18.06
N GLU A 352 7.44 13.11 18.34
CA GLU A 352 6.73 11.84 18.27
C GLU A 352 6.16 11.51 19.65
N LEU A 353 4.84 11.34 19.72
CA LEU A 353 4.09 11.19 20.95
C LEU A 353 3.17 9.97 20.84
N THR A 354 2.85 9.37 21.99
CA THR A 354 1.89 8.27 22.06
C THR A 354 0.66 8.70 22.86
N LEU A 355 -0.51 8.35 22.35
CA LEU A 355 -1.80 8.59 23.01
C LEU A 355 -2.50 7.28 23.30
N THR A 356 -2.92 7.08 24.55
CA THR A 356 -3.74 5.94 24.96
C THR A 356 -5.22 6.22 24.73
N ILE A 357 -5.88 5.38 23.95
CA ILE A 357 -7.29 5.45 23.61
C ILE A 357 -8.08 4.54 24.57
N PRO A 358 -9.06 5.08 25.32
CA PRO A 358 -9.84 4.29 26.25
C PRO A 358 -10.62 3.20 25.53
N GLN A 359 -10.58 1.99 26.08
CA GLN A 359 -11.48 0.92 25.68
C GLN A 359 -12.87 1.15 26.29
N ARG A 360 -13.91 0.96 25.48
CA ARG A 360 -15.30 1.08 25.91
C ARG A 360 -15.80 -0.18 26.59
#